data_AF-A0A348YD12-F1
#
_entry.id   AF-A0A348YD12-F1
#
_cell.length_a   1.000
_cell.length_b   1.000
_cell.length_c   1.000
_cell.angle_alpha   90.00
_cell.angle_beta   90.00
_cell.angle_gamma   90.00
#
_symmetry.space_group_name_H-M   'P 1'
#
loop_
_entity.id
_entity.type
_entity.pdbx_description
1 polymer ?
#
loop_
_entity_poly.entity_id
_entity_poly.type
_entity_poly.pdbx_seq_one_letter_code
_entity_poly.pdbx_strand_id
1 'polypeptide(L)'
;SILLAMVIGTFVAWALGLVDFSGITTGSIFALPTPFHFGMPTFEIAAIISMFIVVLVILVETSADILAVGDIIETDIDSKRLGNGLRADMAASMIAPIFGSFTQSAFAQNVGLVAVTGVKSRFVVAYAGIILVVLGLMPIMGRVIATVPTAVLGGAGIVLFGTVAASGIRTLAQVSYTNNMNLIIVATSIGFGMLPIAAPAFYDQFPDWFATIFHSGISSAAIMAIALNLLFNHLKIGNSDQQSVFVAGTEDRSVRPVVMVDLYEGDYFTEGKLFDCDGKEIPVSKEPAQH
;
A
#
# COMPACT_ATOMS: atom_id res chain seq x y z
N SER A 1 -19.95 5.97 1.44
CA SER A 1 -19.79 4.80 0.56
C SER A 1 -19.56 5.28 -0.86
N ILE A 2 -18.51 4.79 -1.54
CA ILE A 2 -18.17 5.17 -2.92
C ILE A 2 -19.32 4.86 -3.88
N LEU A 3 -19.96 3.69 -3.73
CA LEU A 3 -21.12 3.30 -4.55
C LEU A 3 -22.28 4.29 -4.42
N LEU A 4 -22.61 4.71 -3.19
CA LEU A 4 -23.68 5.69 -2.96
C LEU A 4 -23.34 7.04 -3.60
N ALA A 5 -22.08 7.48 -3.49
CA ALA A 5 -21.63 8.71 -4.14
C ALA A 5 -21.72 8.61 -5.67
N MET A 6 -21.42 7.44 -6.25
CA MET A 6 -21.61 7.19 -7.68
C MET A 6 -23.08 7.23 -8.09
N VAL A 7 -23.98 6.61 -7.31
CA VAL A 7 -25.42 6.63 -7.59
C VAL A 7 -25.97 8.05 -7.53
N ILE A 8 -25.69 8.79 -6.45
CA ILE A 8 -26.14 10.18 -6.28
C ILE A 8 -25.51 11.08 -7.36
N GLY A 9 -24.21 10.95 -7.62
CA GLY A 9 -23.51 11.74 -8.63
C GLY A 9 -24.05 11.49 -10.04
N THR A 10 -24.34 10.24 -10.39
CA THR A 10 -24.95 9.89 -11.68
C THR A 10 -26.37 10.43 -11.79
N PHE A 11 -27.16 10.38 -10.71
CA PHE A 11 -28.50 10.94 -10.68
C PHE A 11 -28.49 12.47 -10.88
N VAL A 12 -27.59 13.18 -10.21
CA VAL A 12 -27.41 14.63 -10.40
C VAL A 12 -26.99 14.93 -11.83
N ALA A 13 -26.03 14.19 -12.39
CA ALA A 13 -25.60 14.37 -13.78
C ALA A 13 -26.72 14.09 -14.78
N TRP A 14 -27.57 13.10 -14.52
CA TRP A 14 -28.77 12.84 -15.31
C TRP A 14 -29.75 14.01 -15.25
N ALA A 15 -30.01 14.57 -14.06
CA ALA A 15 -30.86 15.76 -13.91
C ALA A 15 -30.29 16.99 -14.65
N LEU A 16 -28.97 17.06 -14.84
CA LEU A 16 -28.29 18.08 -15.63
C LEU A 16 -28.25 17.77 -17.15
N GLY A 17 -28.85 16.66 -17.59
CA GLY A 17 -28.87 16.26 -19.01
C GLY A 17 -27.54 15.71 -19.53
N LEU A 18 -26.62 15.32 -18.65
CA LEU A 18 -25.27 14.83 -19.01
C LEU A 18 -25.21 13.31 -19.20
N VAL A 19 -26.32 12.60 -18.96
CA VAL A 19 -26.40 11.14 -19.01
C VAL A 19 -27.52 10.72 -19.95
N ASP A 20 -27.20 9.86 -20.92
CA ASP A 20 -28.17 9.18 -21.76
C ASP A 20 -28.27 7.70 -21.39
N PHE A 21 -29.49 7.26 -21.08
CA PHE A 21 -29.80 5.87 -20.72
C PHE A 21 -30.41 5.06 -21.87
N SER A 22 -30.63 5.68 -23.04
CA SER A 22 -31.30 5.06 -24.19
C SER A 22 -30.63 3.76 -24.65
N GLY A 23 -29.30 3.66 -24.55
CA GLY A 23 -28.51 2.49 -24.96
C GLY A 23 -28.44 1.34 -23.96
N ILE A 24 -29.01 1.48 -22.75
CA ILE A 24 -28.91 0.41 -21.72
C ILE A 24 -29.70 -0.84 -22.14
N THR A 25 -30.78 -0.68 -22.91
CA THR A 25 -31.64 -1.80 -23.33
C THR A 25 -31.21 -2.39 -24.68
N THR A 26 -30.34 -1.73 -25.45
CA THR A 26 -29.90 -2.17 -26.78
C THR A 26 -28.81 -3.25 -26.68
N GLY A 27 -29.21 -4.53 -26.59
CA GLY A 27 -28.27 -5.66 -26.54
C GLY A 27 -28.68 -6.75 -25.56
N SER A 28 -27.93 -7.86 -25.55
CA SER A 28 -28.23 -9.02 -24.73
C SER A 28 -28.16 -8.72 -23.23
N ILE A 29 -29.10 -9.29 -22.47
CA ILE A 29 -29.14 -9.17 -21.01
C ILE A 29 -28.08 -10.06 -20.37
N PHE A 30 -27.79 -11.20 -20.99
CA PHE A 30 -26.76 -12.15 -20.57
C PHE A 30 -25.77 -12.42 -21.71
N ALA A 31 -24.50 -12.54 -21.38
CA ALA A 31 -23.47 -13.05 -22.27
C ALA A 31 -22.37 -13.75 -21.48
N LEU A 32 -21.89 -14.86 -22.01
CA LEU A 32 -20.70 -15.52 -21.48
C LEU A 32 -19.45 -14.77 -21.97
N PRO A 33 -18.44 -14.56 -21.10
CA PRO A 33 -17.18 -13.98 -21.52
C PRO A 33 -16.50 -14.88 -22.55
N THR A 34 -15.96 -14.27 -23.60
CA THR A 34 -15.18 -15.01 -24.61
C THR A 34 -13.75 -15.17 -24.09
N PRO A 35 -13.24 -16.40 -23.93
CA PRO A 35 -11.85 -16.60 -23.56
C PRO A 35 -10.93 -15.97 -24.60
N PHE A 36 -9.85 -15.31 -24.15
CA PHE A 36 -8.87 -14.63 -24.99
C PHE A 36 -9.47 -13.55 -25.90
N HIS A 37 -10.48 -12.83 -25.40
CA HIS A 37 -11.13 -11.73 -26.14
C HIS A 37 -10.14 -10.71 -26.71
N PHE A 38 -9.07 -10.40 -25.97
CA PHE A 38 -8.03 -9.45 -26.37
C PHE A 38 -6.89 -10.07 -27.21
N GLY A 39 -7.01 -11.36 -27.57
CA GLY A 39 -6.01 -12.09 -28.35
C GLY A 39 -5.25 -13.14 -27.52
N MET A 40 -4.39 -13.88 -28.21
CA MET A 40 -3.55 -14.92 -27.61
C MET A 40 -2.42 -14.29 -26.77
N PRO A 41 -1.96 -14.97 -25.71
CA PRO A 41 -0.85 -14.48 -24.89
C PRO A 41 0.41 -14.22 -25.72
N THR A 42 0.98 -13.03 -25.56
CA THR A 42 2.29 -12.64 -26.12
C THR A 42 3.34 -12.66 -25.02
N PHE A 43 4.55 -13.10 -25.34
CA PHE A 43 5.62 -13.30 -24.36
C PHE A 43 6.74 -12.28 -24.59
N GLU A 44 6.65 -11.17 -23.88
CA GLU A 44 7.66 -10.10 -23.87
C GLU A 44 8.44 -10.13 -22.55
N ILE A 45 9.74 -10.40 -22.62
CA ILE A 45 10.57 -10.65 -21.43
C ILE A 45 10.55 -9.45 -20.47
N ALA A 46 10.66 -8.22 -20.99
CA ALA A 46 10.65 -7.02 -20.15
C ALA A 46 9.30 -6.83 -19.43
N ALA A 47 8.18 -7.07 -20.13
CA ALA A 47 6.85 -7.01 -19.54
C ALA A 47 6.63 -8.12 -18.50
N ILE A 48 7.15 -9.33 -18.76
CA ILE A 48 7.11 -10.45 -17.80
C ILE A 48 7.87 -10.10 -16.52
N ILE A 49 9.08 -9.54 -16.64
CA ILE A 49 9.87 -9.13 -15.47
C ILE A 49 9.14 -8.03 -14.69
N SER A 50 8.60 -7.02 -15.39
CA SER A 50 7.85 -5.94 -14.77
C SER A 50 6.63 -6.47 -14.01
N MET A 51 5.83 -7.35 -14.63
CA MET A 51 4.67 -7.95 -13.97
C MET A 51 5.05 -8.93 -12.86
N PHE A 52 6.15 -9.64 -12.98
CA PHE A 52 6.65 -10.50 -11.89
C PHE A 52 6.90 -9.67 -10.62
N ILE A 53 7.51 -8.49 -10.75
CA ILE A 53 7.71 -7.57 -9.62
C ILE A 53 6.38 -7.09 -9.05
N VAL A 54 5.42 -6.71 -9.90
CA VAL A 54 4.07 -6.31 -9.46
C VAL A 54 3.38 -7.44 -8.69
N VAL A 55 3.47 -8.68 -9.17
CA VAL A 55 2.90 -9.86 -8.50
C VAL A 55 3.57 -10.14 -7.16
N LEU A 56 4.89 -9.93 -7.04
CA LEU A 56 5.58 -10.04 -5.75
C LEU A 56 5.07 -9.00 -4.74
N VAL A 57 4.82 -7.76 -5.19
CA VAL A 57 4.24 -6.71 -4.34
C VAL A 57 2.84 -7.11 -3.90
N ILE A 58 2.00 -7.60 -4.81
CA ILE A 58 0.65 -8.10 -4.51
C ILE A 58 0.71 -9.25 -3.51
N LEU A 59 1.65 -10.19 -3.64
CA LEU A 59 1.81 -11.29 -2.69
C LEU A 59 2.11 -10.80 -1.26
N VAL A 60 2.95 -9.77 -1.12
CA VAL A 60 3.25 -9.16 0.17
C VAL A 60 2.02 -8.44 0.74
N GLU A 61 1.30 -7.70 -0.11
CA GLU A 61 0.05 -7.02 0.25
C GLU A 61 -1.02 -8.02 0.73
N THR A 62 -1.31 -9.05 -0.06
CA THR A 62 -2.27 -10.11 0.29
C THR A 62 -1.85 -10.83 1.57
N SER A 63 -0.53 -11.02 1.80
CA SER A 63 -0.03 -11.62 3.05
C SER A 63 -0.37 -10.76 4.27
N ALA A 64 -0.14 -9.44 4.18
CA ALA A 64 -0.46 -8.50 5.24
C ALA A 64 -1.98 -8.45 5.50
N ASP A 65 -2.79 -8.47 4.45
CA ASP A 65 -4.25 -8.47 4.56
C ASP A 65 -4.79 -9.74 5.23
N ILE A 66 -4.25 -10.92 4.87
CA ILE A 66 -4.65 -12.20 5.50
C ILE A 66 -4.32 -12.17 7.00
N LEU A 67 -3.13 -11.69 7.37
CA LEU A 67 -2.71 -11.57 8.77
C LEU A 67 -3.58 -10.57 9.54
N ALA A 68 -3.82 -9.39 8.96
CA ALA A 68 -4.69 -8.38 9.56
C ALA A 68 -6.13 -8.87 9.77
N VAL A 69 -6.69 -9.60 8.80
CA VAL A 69 -7.99 -10.26 8.98
C VAL A 69 -7.93 -11.28 10.11
N GLY A 70 -6.86 -12.08 10.19
CA GLY A 70 -6.61 -13.04 11.27
C GLY A 70 -6.67 -12.39 12.64
N ASP A 71 -5.98 -11.26 12.80
CA ASP A 71 -5.97 -10.47 14.03
C ASP A 71 -7.37 -9.93 14.38
N ILE A 72 -8.08 -9.35 13.39
CA ILE A 72 -9.45 -8.81 13.57
C ILE A 72 -10.44 -9.91 13.97
N ILE A 73 -10.33 -11.10 13.37
CA ILE A 73 -11.23 -12.21 13.69
C ILE A 73 -10.80 -12.99 14.92
N GLU A 74 -9.65 -12.67 15.51
CA GLU A 74 -9.01 -13.35 16.63
C GLU A 74 -8.76 -14.83 16.33
N THR A 75 -8.09 -15.10 15.21
CA THR A 75 -7.72 -16.47 14.83
C THR A 75 -6.31 -16.52 14.29
N ASP A 76 -5.53 -17.46 14.83
CA ASP A 76 -4.17 -17.72 14.36
C ASP A 76 -4.14 -18.11 12.88
N ILE A 77 -3.24 -17.44 12.16
CA ILE A 77 -2.93 -17.74 10.77
C ILE A 77 -1.59 -18.48 10.74
N ASP A 78 -1.66 -19.80 10.58
CA ASP A 78 -0.47 -20.62 10.36
C ASP A 78 0.05 -20.48 8.91
N SER A 79 1.29 -20.91 8.67
CA SER A 79 1.92 -20.85 7.36
C SER A 79 1.12 -21.60 6.28
N LYS A 80 0.38 -22.64 6.69
CA LYS A 80 -0.46 -23.43 5.78
C LYS A 80 -1.68 -22.62 5.33
N ARG A 81 -2.36 -21.93 6.25
CA ARG A 81 -3.52 -21.08 5.93
C ARG A 81 -3.11 -19.86 5.12
N LEU A 82 -1.99 -19.23 5.46
CA LEU A 82 -1.39 -18.16 4.65
C LEU A 82 -1.09 -18.66 3.22
N GLY A 83 -0.39 -19.79 3.10
CA GLY A 83 -0.06 -20.38 1.81
C GLY A 83 -1.28 -20.78 0.98
N ASN A 84 -2.36 -21.27 1.61
CA ASN A 84 -3.61 -21.58 0.93
C ASN A 84 -4.31 -20.31 0.43
N GLY A 85 -4.30 -19.23 1.21
CA GLY A 85 -4.85 -17.93 0.81
C GLY A 85 -4.11 -17.36 -0.40
N LEU A 86 -2.77 -17.32 -0.34
CA LEU A 86 -1.94 -16.85 -1.45
C LEU A 86 -2.10 -17.70 -2.72
N ARG A 87 -2.23 -19.02 -2.59
CA ARG A 87 -2.51 -19.90 -3.74
C ARG A 87 -3.86 -19.61 -4.39
N ALA A 88 -4.90 -19.34 -3.59
CA ALA A 88 -6.21 -19.00 -4.10
C ALA A 88 -6.18 -17.65 -4.86
N ASP A 89 -5.52 -16.65 -4.28
CA ASP A 89 -5.35 -15.32 -4.89
C ASP A 89 -4.59 -15.42 -6.23
N MET A 90 -3.43 -16.08 -6.24
CA MET A 90 -2.63 -16.23 -7.46
C MET A 90 -3.30 -17.09 -8.53
N ALA A 91 -4.06 -18.11 -8.12
CA ALA A 91 -4.85 -18.90 -9.08
C ALA A 91 -5.95 -18.05 -9.74
N ALA A 92 -6.65 -17.21 -8.97
CA ALA A 92 -7.63 -16.28 -9.52
C ALA A 92 -6.96 -15.28 -10.48
N SER A 93 -5.81 -14.74 -10.11
CA SER A 93 -5.02 -13.80 -10.92
C SER A 93 -4.46 -14.41 -12.20
N MET A 94 -4.15 -15.71 -12.21
CA MET A 94 -3.72 -16.43 -13.41
C MET A 94 -4.90 -16.68 -14.38
N ILE A 95 -6.10 -16.92 -13.86
CA ILE A 95 -7.29 -17.21 -14.67
C ILE A 95 -7.95 -15.93 -15.21
N ALA A 96 -7.91 -14.84 -14.45
CA ALA A 96 -8.57 -13.58 -14.79
C ALA A 96 -8.23 -13.03 -16.19
N PRO A 97 -6.96 -13.01 -16.65
CA PRO A 97 -6.58 -12.60 -18.01
C PRO A 97 -7.20 -13.42 -19.13
N ILE A 98 -7.48 -14.70 -18.90
CA ILE A 98 -8.13 -15.57 -19.90
C ILE A 98 -9.51 -15.01 -20.25
N PHE A 99 -10.23 -14.40 -19.30
CA PHE A 99 -11.54 -13.80 -19.52
C PHE A 99 -11.48 -12.29 -19.78
N GLY A 100 -10.30 -11.75 -20.09
CA GLY A 100 -10.10 -10.33 -20.38
C GLY A 100 -10.06 -9.41 -19.15
N SER A 101 -9.83 -9.96 -17.96
CA SER A 101 -9.58 -9.17 -16.76
C SER A 101 -8.07 -9.00 -16.52
N PHE A 102 -7.69 -8.22 -15.52
CA PHE A 102 -6.29 -8.03 -15.12
C PHE A 102 -5.94 -8.94 -13.94
N THR A 103 -4.67 -8.95 -13.52
CA THR A 103 -4.29 -9.59 -12.24
C THR A 103 -5.13 -9.01 -11.11
N GLN A 104 -5.58 -9.86 -10.19
CA GLN A 104 -6.40 -9.46 -9.05
C GLN A 104 -5.54 -9.47 -7.77
N SER A 105 -6.05 -8.86 -6.71
CA SER A 105 -5.46 -8.85 -5.38
C SER A 105 -6.58 -8.86 -4.33
N ALA A 106 -6.25 -9.26 -3.10
CA ALA A 106 -7.14 -9.07 -1.97
C ALA A 106 -7.44 -7.58 -1.77
N PHE A 107 -8.70 -7.26 -1.48
CA PHE A 107 -9.12 -5.86 -1.33
C PHE A 107 -9.02 -5.45 0.14
N ALA A 108 -7.97 -4.71 0.50
CA ALA A 108 -7.71 -4.24 1.86
C ALA A 108 -8.90 -3.50 2.50
N GLN A 109 -9.75 -2.85 1.70
CA GLN A 109 -10.97 -2.20 2.17
C GLN A 109 -11.97 -3.19 2.81
N ASN A 110 -12.00 -4.44 2.34
CA ASN A 110 -12.85 -5.48 2.91
C ASN A 110 -12.38 -5.87 4.32
N VAL A 111 -11.06 -5.80 4.58
CA VAL A 111 -10.49 -6.03 5.92
C VAL A 111 -11.04 -5.02 6.93
N GLY A 112 -11.03 -3.73 6.57
CA GLY A 112 -11.61 -2.67 7.38
C GLY A 112 -13.12 -2.85 7.61
N LEU A 113 -13.86 -3.32 6.60
CA LEU A 113 -15.29 -3.59 6.72
C LEU A 113 -15.57 -4.70 7.74
N VAL A 114 -14.78 -5.78 7.77
CA VAL A 114 -14.91 -6.85 8.76
C VAL A 114 -14.66 -6.31 10.18
N ALA A 115 -13.67 -5.45 10.36
CA ALA A 115 -13.38 -4.83 11.65
C ALA A 115 -14.54 -3.97 12.18
N VAL A 116 -15.18 -3.19 11.30
CA VAL A 116 -16.28 -2.30 11.68
C VAL A 116 -17.61 -3.04 11.86
N THR A 117 -17.90 -4.01 10.98
CA THR A 117 -19.20 -4.71 10.99
C THR A 117 -19.24 -5.88 11.97
N GLY A 118 -18.08 -6.44 12.34
CA GLY A 118 -17.98 -7.65 13.14
C GLY A 118 -18.50 -8.92 12.44
N VAL A 119 -18.85 -8.84 11.15
CA VAL A 119 -19.39 -9.98 10.40
C VAL A 119 -18.22 -10.84 9.88
N LYS A 120 -17.88 -11.88 10.64
CA LYS A 120 -16.73 -12.77 10.37
C LYS A 120 -17.06 -13.97 9.46
N SER A 121 -18.29 -14.09 8.97
CA SER A 121 -18.75 -15.26 8.22
C SER A 121 -18.20 -15.30 6.79
N ARG A 122 -17.42 -16.33 6.45
CA ARG A 122 -16.93 -16.59 5.09
C ARG A 122 -18.04 -16.73 4.04
N PHE A 123 -19.24 -17.12 4.46
CA PHE A 123 -20.38 -17.27 3.55
C PHE A 123 -20.82 -15.93 2.98
N VAL A 124 -20.70 -14.82 3.73
CA VAL A 124 -21.01 -13.48 3.22
C VAL A 124 -20.15 -13.14 2.01
N VAL A 125 -18.84 -13.44 2.11
CA VAL A 125 -17.89 -13.23 1.01
C VAL A 125 -18.19 -14.17 -0.17
N ALA A 126 -18.53 -15.43 0.10
CA ALA A 126 -18.89 -16.39 -0.95
C ALA A 126 -20.16 -15.97 -1.72
N TYR A 127 -21.21 -15.54 -1.02
CA TYR A 127 -22.43 -15.04 -1.66
C TYR A 127 -22.18 -13.74 -2.42
N ALA A 128 -21.36 -12.83 -1.88
CA ALA A 128 -20.94 -11.63 -2.61
C ALA A 128 -20.22 -11.98 -3.92
N GLY A 129 -19.32 -12.98 -3.89
CA GLY A 129 -18.66 -13.49 -5.09
C GLY A 129 -19.65 -14.07 -6.11
N ILE A 130 -20.63 -14.86 -5.68
CA ILE A 130 -21.68 -15.39 -6.56
C ILE A 130 -22.49 -14.25 -7.19
N ILE A 131 -22.86 -13.23 -6.40
CA ILE A 131 -23.56 -12.05 -6.92
C ILE A 131 -22.70 -11.36 -7.98
N LEU A 132 -21.41 -11.13 -7.72
CA LEU A 132 -20.51 -10.51 -8.69
C LEU A 132 -20.35 -11.34 -9.96
N VAL A 133 -20.31 -12.66 -9.88
CA VAL A 133 -20.29 -13.55 -11.05
C VAL A 133 -21.58 -13.38 -11.86
N VAL A 134 -22.74 -13.41 -11.21
CA VAL A 134 -24.04 -13.22 -11.91
C VAL A 134 -24.09 -11.84 -12.58
N LEU A 135 -23.68 -10.79 -11.88
CA LEU A 135 -23.63 -9.43 -12.43
C LEU A 135 -22.60 -9.29 -13.56
N GLY A 136 -21.47 -10.01 -13.48
CA GLY A 136 -20.46 -10.04 -14.54
C GLY A 136 -20.93 -10.74 -15.81
N LEU A 137 -21.83 -11.72 -15.68
CA LEU A 137 -22.49 -12.39 -16.81
C LEU A 137 -23.61 -11.56 -17.45
N MET A 138 -23.88 -10.37 -16.91
CA MET A 138 -24.93 -9.46 -17.37
C MET A 138 -24.31 -8.22 -18.06
N PRO A 139 -24.15 -8.21 -19.40
CA PRO A 139 -23.63 -7.05 -20.14
C PRO A 139 -24.43 -5.76 -19.93
N ILE A 140 -25.69 -5.88 -19.52
CA ILE A 140 -26.50 -4.73 -19.10
C ILE A 140 -25.84 -3.96 -17.93
N MET A 141 -25.19 -4.65 -16.98
CA MET A 141 -24.46 -3.99 -15.89
C MET A 141 -23.26 -3.21 -16.42
N GLY A 142 -22.52 -3.76 -17.40
CA GLY A 142 -21.45 -3.03 -18.08
C GLY A 142 -21.95 -1.77 -18.80
N ARG A 143 -23.11 -1.86 -19.46
CA ARG A 143 -23.77 -0.71 -20.10
C ARG A 143 -24.22 0.35 -19.08
N VAL A 144 -24.77 -0.06 -17.94
CA VAL A 144 -25.12 0.85 -16.83
C VAL A 144 -23.88 1.55 -16.28
N ILE A 145 -22.76 0.84 -16.13
CA ILE A 145 -21.52 1.46 -15.67
C ILE A 145 -20.98 2.44 -16.73
N ALA A 146 -21.11 2.11 -18.01
CA ALA A 146 -20.68 2.98 -19.11
C ALA A 146 -21.49 4.29 -19.24
N THR A 147 -22.69 4.37 -18.66
CA THR A 147 -23.46 5.63 -18.61
C THR A 147 -23.04 6.54 -17.46
N VAL A 148 -22.22 6.06 -16.52
CA VAL A 148 -21.71 6.89 -15.43
C VAL A 148 -20.75 7.95 -15.99
N PRO A 149 -20.99 9.26 -15.76
CA PRO A 149 -20.12 10.31 -16.25
C PRO A 149 -18.69 10.18 -15.74
N THR A 150 -17.72 10.55 -16.58
CA THR A 150 -16.30 10.57 -16.21
C THR A 150 -16.01 11.45 -14.99
N ALA A 151 -16.74 12.54 -14.78
CA ALA A 151 -16.61 13.38 -13.59
C ALA A 151 -16.97 12.62 -12.29
N VAL A 152 -18.00 11.77 -12.33
CA VAL A 152 -18.43 10.96 -11.19
C VAL A 152 -17.42 9.83 -10.95
N LEU A 153 -16.98 9.16 -12.02
CA LEU A 153 -15.93 8.15 -11.96
C LEU A 153 -14.61 8.73 -11.43
N GLY A 154 -14.25 9.95 -11.85
CA GLY A 154 -13.06 10.65 -11.36
C GLY A 154 -13.14 10.95 -9.86
N GLY A 155 -14.29 11.46 -9.39
CA GLY A 155 -14.53 11.68 -7.96
C GLY A 155 -14.45 10.38 -7.15
N ALA A 156 -15.07 9.31 -7.64
CA ALA A 156 -14.97 7.98 -7.03
C ALA A 156 -13.52 7.46 -7.02
N GLY A 157 -12.78 7.68 -8.11
CA GLY A 157 -11.38 7.33 -8.27
C GLY A 157 -10.48 8.05 -7.27
N ILE A 158 -10.68 9.35 -7.05
CA ILE A 158 -9.92 10.13 -6.04
C ILE A 158 -10.09 9.52 -4.65
N VAL A 159 -11.32 9.16 -4.26
CA VAL A 159 -11.57 8.53 -2.97
C VAL A 159 -10.92 7.14 -2.92
N LEU A 160 -11.10 6.32 -3.95
CA LEU A 160 -10.54 4.97 -4.01
C LEU A 160 -9.01 4.99 -3.90
N PHE A 161 -8.33 5.68 -4.82
CA PHE A 161 -6.87 5.75 -4.84
C PHE A 161 -6.32 6.53 -3.64
N GLY A 162 -7.02 7.55 -3.15
CA GLY A 162 -6.67 8.28 -1.94
C GLY A 162 -6.69 7.39 -0.69
N THR A 163 -7.69 6.51 -0.56
CA THR A 163 -7.73 5.53 0.54
C THR A 163 -6.61 4.50 0.46
N VAL A 164 -6.24 4.05 -0.74
CA VAL A 164 -5.09 3.15 -0.94
C VAL A 164 -3.79 3.83 -0.51
N ALA A 165 -3.57 5.08 -0.95
CA ALA A 165 -2.41 5.86 -0.54
C ALA A 165 -2.36 6.07 0.98
N ALA A 166 -3.49 6.40 1.62
CA ALA A 166 -3.58 6.55 3.07
C ALA A 166 -3.28 5.24 3.82
N SER A 167 -3.73 4.09 3.30
CA SER A 167 -3.40 2.77 3.84
C SER A 167 -1.89 2.51 3.80
N GLY A 168 -1.24 2.82 2.66
CA GLY A 168 0.21 2.72 2.52
C GLY A 168 0.97 3.59 3.54
N ILE A 169 0.53 4.83 3.75
CA ILE A 169 1.09 5.73 4.78
C ILE A 169 0.93 5.13 6.18
N ARG A 170 -0.24 4.56 6.49
CA ARG A 170 -0.49 3.93 7.80
C ARG A 170 0.43 2.74 8.04
N THR A 171 0.71 1.92 7.03
CA THR A 171 1.68 0.82 7.12
C THR A 171 3.10 1.34 7.34
N LEU A 172 3.50 2.39 6.60
CA LEU A 172 4.81 3.02 6.78
C LEU A 172 4.97 3.66 8.17
N ALA A 173 3.91 4.19 8.76
CA ALA A 173 3.92 4.78 10.10
C ALA A 173 4.27 3.78 11.23
N GLN A 174 4.19 2.47 10.96
CA GLN A 174 4.60 1.43 11.92
C GLN A 174 6.11 1.16 11.91
N VAL A 175 6.85 1.72 10.93
CA VAL A 175 8.29 1.52 10.80
C VAL A 175 9.03 2.45 11.75
N SER A 176 10.06 1.94 12.43
CA SER A 176 10.98 2.77 13.19
C SER A 176 11.91 3.53 12.24
N TYR A 177 11.88 4.86 12.32
CA TYR A 177 12.75 5.76 11.55
C TYR A 177 13.92 6.33 12.36
N THR A 178 13.95 6.06 13.66
CA THR A 178 14.96 6.60 14.56
C THR A 178 16.25 5.80 14.48
N ASN A 179 17.39 6.50 14.34
CA ASN A 179 18.73 5.92 14.34
C ASN A 179 18.96 4.84 13.29
N ASN A 180 18.36 4.96 12.10
CA ASN A 180 18.53 4.02 11.00
C ASN A 180 18.33 4.68 9.61
N MET A 181 18.55 3.91 8.55
CA MET A 181 18.44 4.39 7.16
C MET A 181 17.04 4.20 6.55
N ASN A 182 16.04 3.75 7.33
CA ASN A 182 14.70 3.45 6.81
C ASN A 182 14.02 4.68 6.22
N LEU A 183 14.29 5.88 6.75
CA LEU A 183 13.74 7.12 6.21
C LEU A 183 14.25 7.38 4.79
N ILE A 184 15.56 7.18 4.57
CA ILE A 184 16.20 7.34 3.25
C ILE A 184 15.68 6.28 2.28
N ILE A 185 15.57 5.03 2.73
CA ILE A 185 15.02 3.93 1.93
C ILE A 185 13.61 4.31 1.43
N VAL A 186 12.72 4.70 2.34
CA VAL A 186 11.33 5.04 2.03
C VAL A 186 11.25 6.27 1.12
N ALA A 187 11.93 7.36 1.46
CA ALA A 187 11.88 8.61 0.69
C ALA A 187 12.41 8.42 -0.74
N THR A 188 13.53 7.71 -0.89
CA THR A 188 14.12 7.45 -2.21
C THR A 188 13.21 6.54 -3.05
N SER A 189 12.64 5.50 -2.45
CA SER A 189 11.76 4.57 -3.14
C SER A 189 10.48 5.25 -3.65
N ILE A 190 9.87 6.11 -2.82
CA ILE A 190 8.72 6.93 -3.24
C ILE A 190 9.13 7.88 -4.37
N GLY A 191 10.28 8.54 -4.25
CA GLY A 191 10.81 9.42 -5.29
C GLY A 191 10.95 8.73 -6.64
N PHE A 192 11.56 7.55 -6.68
CA PHE A 192 11.68 6.75 -7.90
C PHE A 192 10.32 6.30 -8.45
N GLY A 193 9.38 5.91 -7.58
CA GLY A 193 8.02 5.56 -7.99
C GLY A 193 7.25 6.72 -8.62
N MET A 194 7.57 7.96 -8.24
CA MET A 194 6.96 9.17 -8.80
C MET A 194 7.62 9.66 -10.10
N LEU A 195 8.86 9.25 -10.39
CA LEU A 195 9.60 9.73 -11.57
C LEU A 195 8.85 9.54 -12.90
N PRO A 196 8.24 8.37 -13.21
CA PRO A 196 7.49 8.20 -14.46
C PRO A 196 6.33 9.18 -14.64
N ILE A 197 5.78 9.68 -13.53
CA ILE A 197 4.65 10.60 -13.51
C ILE A 197 5.15 12.05 -13.56
N ALA A 198 6.18 12.37 -12.78
CA ALA A 198 6.72 13.72 -12.66
C ALA A 198 7.61 14.13 -13.85
N ALA A 199 8.33 13.17 -14.43
CA ALA A 199 9.21 13.36 -15.58
C ALA A 199 9.10 12.16 -16.54
N PRO A 200 8.03 12.09 -17.37
CA PRO A 200 7.79 10.95 -18.25
C PRO A 200 8.96 10.64 -19.19
N ALA A 201 9.67 11.67 -19.68
CA ALA A 201 10.80 11.51 -20.59
C ALA A 201 12.14 11.11 -19.92
N PHE A 202 12.14 10.90 -18.59
CA PHE A 202 13.38 10.66 -17.84
C PHE A 202 14.12 9.40 -18.31
N TYR A 203 13.38 8.35 -18.69
CA TYR A 203 13.95 7.07 -19.11
C TYR A 203 14.13 6.92 -20.63
N ASP A 204 13.85 7.95 -21.44
CA ASP A 204 13.87 7.88 -22.91
C ASP A 204 15.27 7.58 -23.49
N GLN A 205 16.33 7.93 -22.76
CA GLN A 205 17.71 7.65 -23.16
C GLN A 205 18.25 6.33 -22.59
N PHE A 206 17.45 5.60 -21.81
CA PHE A 206 17.83 4.31 -21.27
C PHE A 206 17.48 3.20 -22.27
N PRO A 207 18.11 2.01 -22.15
CA PRO A 207 17.70 0.86 -22.94
C PRO A 207 16.21 0.52 -22.76
N ASP A 208 15.53 0.08 -23.82
CA ASP A 208 14.09 -0.19 -23.84
C ASP A 208 13.63 -1.13 -22.70
N TRP A 209 14.43 -2.15 -22.39
CA TRP A 209 14.14 -3.09 -21.31
C TRP A 209 14.14 -2.43 -19.92
N PHE A 210 15.02 -1.44 -19.71
CA PHE A 210 15.13 -0.70 -18.47
C PHE A 210 13.97 0.28 -18.35
N ALA A 211 13.70 1.03 -19.42
CA ALA A 211 12.58 1.95 -19.51
C ALA A 211 11.25 1.22 -19.23
N THR A 212 11.03 0.05 -19.83
CA THR A 212 9.80 -0.76 -19.63
C THR A 212 9.54 -1.11 -18.16
N ILE A 213 10.60 -1.41 -17.40
CA ILE A 213 10.49 -1.75 -15.98
C ILE A 213 10.31 -0.48 -15.13
N PHE A 214 11.15 0.53 -15.36
CA PHE A 214 11.19 1.73 -14.53
C PHE A 214 10.11 2.76 -14.84
N HIS A 215 9.46 2.70 -16.01
CA HIS A 215 8.24 3.46 -16.29
C HIS A 215 7.04 3.03 -15.43
N SER A 216 7.07 1.82 -14.85
CA SER A 216 6.09 1.43 -13.84
C SER A 216 6.47 2.04 -12.49
N GLY A 217 5.66 2.97 -12.00
CA GLY A 217 5.88 3.61 -10.69
C GLY A 217 5.89 2.59 -9.54
N ILE A 218 5.06 1.55 -9.63
CA ILE A 218 5.02 0.47 -8.62
C ILE A 218 6.32 -0.36 -8.68
N SER A 219 6.74 -0.74 -9.89
CA SER A 219 7.94 -1.57 -10.07
C SER A 219 9.21 -0.84 -9.64
N SER A 220 9.39 0.41 -10.11
CA SER A 220 10.54 1.24 -9.74
C SER A 220 10.62 1.50 -8.23
N ALA A 221 9.50 1.83 -7.57
CA ALA A 221 9.47 1.98 -6.12
C ALA A 221 9.85 0.69 -5.38
N ALA A 222 9.31 -0.46 -5.79
CA ALA A 222 9.58 -1.74 -5.17
C ALA A 222 11.04 -2.17 -5.33
N ILE A 223 11.61 -2.04 -6.54
CA ILE A 223 13.02 -2.34 -6.80
C ILE A 223 13.92 -1.50 -5.90
N MET A 224 13.66 -0.18 -5.82
CA MET A 224 14.47 0.71 -4.99
C MET A 224 14.34 0.40 -3.50
N ALA A 225 13.14 0.08 -3.02
CA ALA A 225 12.92 -0.28 -1.63
C ALA A 225 13.70 -1.55 -1.26
N ILE A 226 13.64 -2.58 -2.10
CA ILE A 226 14.35 -3.85 -1.89
C ILE A 226 15.86 -3.62 -1.96
N ALA A 227 16.36 -2.94 -3.00
CA ALA A 227 17.77 -2.71 -3.22
C ALA A 227 18.40 -1.93 -2.07
N LEU A 228 17.78 -0.83 -1.63
CA LEU A 228 18.29 0.00 -0.54
C LEU A 228 18.17 -0.70 0.82
N ASN A 229 17.10 -1.47 1.05
CA ASN A 229 16.96 -2.28 2.27
C ASN A 229 18.03 -3.37 2.35
N LEU A 230 18.36 -4.03 1.24
CA LEU A 230 19.46 -4.99 1.21
C LEU A 230 20.81 -4.32 1.45
N LEU A 231 21.06 -3.17 0.81
CA LEU A 231 22.30 -2.43 0.94
C LEU A 231 22.57 -1.96 2.38
N PHE A 232 21.59 -1.28 3.00
CA PHE A 232 21.79 -0.64 4.30
C PHE A 232 21.52 -1.57 5.49
N ASN A 233 20.49 -2.43 5.42
CA ASN A 233 20.10 -3.25 6.57
C ASN A 233 20.74 -4.65 6.56
N HIS A 234 21.04 -5.23 5.40
CA HIS A 234 21.59 -6.60 5.33
C HIS A 234 23.09 -6.65 5.06
N LEU A 235 23.58 -5.89 4.07
CA LEU A 235 24.99 -5.91 3.70
C LEU A 235 25.86 -5.03 4.61
N LYS A 236 25.25 -4.15 5.42
CA LYS A 236 25.91 -3.17 6.32
C LYS A 236 27.00 -2.33 5.64
N ILE A 237 27.01 -2.25 4.30
CA ILE A 237 27.95 -1.41 3.55
C ILE A 237 27.51 0.03 3.76
N GLY A 238 28.23 0.77 4.61
CA GLY A 238 27.93 2.16 4.91
C GLY A 238 27.10 2.41 6.17
N ASN A 239 26.93 1.42 7.05
CA ASN A 239 26.52 1.68 8.43
C ASN A 239 27.71 2.32 9.17
N SER A 240 27.95 3.61 8.90
CA SER A 240 28.85 4.39 9.75
C SER A 240 28.17 4.56 11.10
N ASP A 241 28.93 4.52 12.19
CA ASP A 241 28.48 4.94 13.53
C ASP A 241 28.07 6.43 13.57
N GLN A 242 28.17 7.14 12.45
CA GLN A 242 27.67 8.49 12.25
C GLN A 242 26.26 8.47 11.67
N GLN A 243 25.33 8.99 12.47
CA GLN A 243 23.95 9.24 12.10
C GLN A 243 23.87 10.10 10.84
N SER A 244 23.00 9.71 9.90
CA SER A 244 22.64 10.56 8.77
C SER A 244 22.19 11.94 9.28
N VAL A 245 22.57 13.02 8.60
CA VAL A 245 22.14 14.40 8.90
C VAL A 245 20.62 14.56 8.99
N PHE A 246 19.85 13.65 8.37
CA PHE A 246 18.39 13.58 8.47
C PHE A 246 17.88 12.88 9.74
N VAL A 247 18.68 12.03 10.38
CA VAL A 247 18.40 11.37 11.67
C VAL A 247 18.76 12.28 12.85
N ALA A 248 19.79 13.10 12.71
CA ALA A 248 20.22 14.07 13.71
C ALA A 248 19.17 15.16 14.02
N GLY A 249 18.18 15.36 13.14
CA GLY A 249 17.11 16.35 13.32
C GLY A 249 15.92 15.88 14.18
N THR A 250 15.89 14.60 14.58
CA THR A 250 14.78 13.96 15.33
C THR A 250 15.14 13.55 16.76
N GLU A 251 16.20 14.12 17.34
CA GLU A 251 16.53 13.86 18.74
C GLU A 251 15.42 14.37 19.69
N ASP A 252 14.53 13.47 20.09
CA ASP A 252 14.02 13.48 21.45
C ASP A 252 15.25 13.47 22.36
N ARG A 253 15.44 14.54 23.15
CA ARG A 253 16.50 14.64 24.15
C ARG A 253 16.32 13.53 25.18
N SER A 254 16.94 12.37 24.96
CA SER A 254 16.85 11.23 25.88
C SER A 254 17.91 11.35 26.97
N VAL A 255 17.47 11.34 28.23
CA VAL A 255 18.34 11.19 29.40
C VAL A 255 18.56 9.70 29.63
N ARG A 256 19.82 9.26 29.78
CA ARG A 256 20.13 7.84 30.00
C ARG A 256 19.56 7.38 31.36
N PRO A 257 19.01 6.15 31.48
CA PRO A 257 18.47 5.64 32.74
C PRO A 257 19.48 5.68 33.90
N VAL A 258 20.77 5.47 33.63
CA VAL A 258 21.82 5.58 34.67
C VAL A 258 21.85 6.95 35.34
N VAL A 259 21.60 8.02 34.56
CA VAL A 259 21.55 9.38 35.10
C VAL A 259 20.35 9.56 36.02
N MET A 260 19.25 8.83 35.80
CA MET A 260 18.06 8.89 36.67
C MET A 260 18.21 8.13 37.98
N VAL A 261 19.11 7.14 38.05
CA VAL A 261 19.36 6.35 39.28
C VAL A 261 20.19 7.15 40.28
N ASP A 262 21.01 8.09 39.79
CA ASP A 262 21.90 8.91 40.62
C ASP A 262 21.23 10.22 41.11
N LEU A 263 19.96 10.48 40.75
CA LEU A 263 19.22 11.66 41.20
C LEU A 263 18.59 11.43 42.56
N TYR A 264 18.73 12.42 43.45
CA TYR A 264 18.03 12.46 44.72
C TYR A 264 16.67 13.14 44.58
N GLU A 265 15.76 12.86 45.51
CA GLU A 265 14.44 13.47 45.53
C GLU A 265 14.56 14.98 45.80
N GLY A 266 14.08 15.78 44.85
CA GLY A 266 14.18 17.24 44.88
C GLY A 266 15.20 17.83 43.91
N ASP A 267 16.03 17.01 43.25
CA ASP A 267 16.94 17.47 42.20
C ASP A 267 16.15 17.94 40.97
N TYR A 268 16.60 19.03 40.34
CA TYR A 268 15.90 19.63 39.20
C TYR A 268 16.87 20.13 38.13
N PHE A 269 16.38 20.17 36.88
CA PHE A 269 17.15 20.64 35.74
C PHE A 269 16.59 21.97 35.24
N THR A 270 17.43 23.01 35.24
CA THR A 270 17.05 24.33 34.69
C THR A 270 18.21 24.92 33.90
N GLU A 271 17.89 25.62 32.81
CA GLU A 271 18.87 26.33 31.95
C GLU A 271 20.07 25.48 31.46
N GLY A 272 19.89 24.16 31.30
CA GLY A 272 20.96 23.29 30.81
C GLY A 272 21.91 22.77 31.90
N LYS A 273 21.59 23.00 33.18
CA LYS A 273 22.37 22.56 34.35
C LYS A 273 21.50 21.76 35.30
N LEU A 274 22.12 20.79 35.96
CA LEU A 274 21.48 19.98 37.00
C LEU A 274 21.75 20.63 38.36
N PHE A 275 20.73 20.74 39.19
CA PHE A 275 20.81 21.29 40.54
C PHE A 275 20.32 20.25 41.55
N ASP A 276 20.95 20.20 42.71
CA ASP A 276 20.47 19.42 43.84
C ASP A 276 19.22 20.07 44.48
N CYS A 277 18.59 19.34 45.40
CA CYS A 277 17.44 19.82 46.17
C CYS A 277 17.71 21.10 46.98
N ASP A 278 18.97 21.43 47.24
CA ASP A 278 19.42 22.66 47.92
C ASP A 278 19.74 23.81 46.93
N GLY A 279 19.55 23.58 45.63
CA GLY A 279 19.77 24.57 44.56
C GLY A 279 21.23 24.78 44.17
N LYS A 280 22.12 23.84 44.50
CA LYS A 280 23.53 23.86 44.12
C LYS A 280 23.75 23.06 42.83
N GLU A 281 24.56 23.60 41.93
CA GLU A 281 24.87 22.97 40.65
C GLU A 281 25.65 21.66 40.84
N ILE A 282 25.11 20.57 40.29
CA ILE A 282 25.74 19.25 40.23
C ILE A 282 26.58 19.18 38.94
N PRO A 283 27.92 19.03 39.03
CA PRO A 283 28.77 18.95 37.85
C PRO A 283 28.55 17.64 37.08
N VAL A 284 28.07 17.75 35.85
CA VAL A 284 27.86 16.60 34.96
C VAL A 284 29.19 16.25 34.27
N SER A 285 29.76 15.09 34.61
CA SER A 285 30.96 14.57 33.93
C SER A 285 30.64 14.20 32.48
N LYS A 286 31.51 14.58 31.54
CA LYS A 286 31.43 14.15 30.13
C LYS A 286 32.09 12.80 29.90
N GLU A 287 32.74 12.21 30.89
CA GLU A 287 33.38 10.91 30.77
C GLU A 287 32.37 9.79 30.99
N PRO A 288 32.33 8.77 30.12
CA PRO A 288 31.52 7.59 30.36
C PRO A 288 32.03 6.89 31.63
N ALA A 289 31.14 6.70 32.60
CA ALA A 289 31.43 5.89 33.78
C ALA A 289 31.90 4.50 33.33
N GLN A 290 33.12 4.12 33.69
CA GLN A 290 33.66 2.79 33.46
C GLN A 290 33.05 1.84 34.48
N HIS A 291 31.97 1.14 34.11
CA HIS A 291 31.51 -0.07 34.80
C HIS A 291 30.94 -1.07 33.80
#